data_AF-A0A957PC89-F1
#
_entry.id   AF-A0A957PC89-F1
#
_cell.length_a   1.000
_cell.length_b   1.000
_cell.length_c   1.000
_cell.angle_alpha   90.00
_cell.angle_beta   90.00
_cell.angle_gamma   90.00
#
_symmetry.space_group_name_H-M   'P 1'
#
loop_
_entity.id
_entity.type
_entity.pdbx_description
1 polymer ?
#
loop_
_entity_poly.entity_id
_entity_poly.type
_entity_poly.pdbx_seq_one_letter_code
_entity_poly.pdbx_strand_id
1 'polypeptide(L)'
;LHSNGDLAAAGFTLNYDAASLRFDAADADGDGLPDALALHLPAGVQAWTQVSDGQIQVALAGLSLPLPTLADGALATVTFDLLDSGSIVRLTNVSAGDTSGRDVDMKAEDGAVGVVNHSFFMPLVTK
;
A
#
# COMPACT_ATOMS: atom_id res chain seq x y z
N LEU A 1 -20.37 12.33 -15.29
CA LEU A 1 -19.11 12.27 -16.06
C LEU A 1 -18.01 12.69 -15.08
N HIS A 2 -17.47 11.75 -14.30
CA HIS A 2 -16.29 12.03 -13.50
C HIS A 2 -15.11 11.84 -14.46
N SER A 3 -14.54 12.94 -14.96
CA SER A 3 -13.23 12.88 -15.60
C SER A 3 -12.28 12.20 -14.62
N ASN A 4 -11.46 11.26 -15.09
CA ASN A 4 -10.23 10.83 -14.43
C ASN A 4 -9.43 12.09 -14.10
N GLY A 5 -9.69 12.65 -12.92
CA GLY A 5 -9.05 13.86 -12.46
C GLY A 5 -7.64 13.48 -12.10
N ASP A 6 -6.68 14.16 -12.71
CA ASP A 6 -5.28 14.08 -12.35
C ASP A 6 -5.13 14.22 -10.82
N LEU A 7 -4.99 13.10 -10.12
CA LEU A 7 -4.82 13.08 -8.66
C LEU A 7 -3.43 13.62 -8.36
N ALA A 8 -3.31 14.65 -7.53
CA ALA A 8 -2.02 15.23 -7.14
C ALA A 8 -1.58 14.78 -5.74
N ALA A 9 -2.52 14.28 -4.93
CA ALA A 9 -2.26 13.77 -3.60
C ALA A 9 -3.22 12.66 -3.23
N ALA A 10 -2.77 11.75 -2.36
CA ALA A 10 -3.61 10.78 -1.69
C ALA A 10 -3.08 10.48 -0.29
N GLY A 11 -3.98 10.05 0.60
CA GLY A 11 -3.65 9.59 1.94
C GLY A 11 -4.54 8.42 2.33
N PHE A 12 -3.97 7.42 2.97
CA PHE A 12 -4.70 6.24 3.43
C PHE A 12 -4.00 5.57 4.60
N THR A 13 -4.75 4.75 5.33
CA THR A 13 -4.26 3.96 6.45
C THR A 13 -4.56 2.50 6.22
N LEU A 14 -3.53 1.66 6.15
CA LEU A 14 -3.67 0.21 6.17
C LEU A 14 -3.71 -0.25 7.62
N ASN A 15 -4.72 -1.06 7.96
CA ASN A 15 -4.77 -1.75 9.24
C ASN A 15 -4.66 -3.26 8.99
N TYR A 16 -3.83 -3.92 9.78
CA TYR A 16 -3.59 -5.35 9.70
C TYR A 16 -3.53 -5.95 11.11
N ASP A 17 -3.75 -7.25 11.21
CA ASP A 17 -3.61 -7.96 12.49
C ASP A 17 -2.13 -8.30 12.75
N ALA A 18 -1.52 -7.61 13.71
CA ALA A 18 -0.13 -7.82 14.10
C ALA A 18 0.13 -9.19 14.75
N ALA A 19 -0.91 -9.91 15.18
CA ALA A 19 -0.76 -11.29 15.63
C ALA A 19 -0.55 -12.28 14.46
N SER A 20 -1.06 -11.93 13.27
CA SER A 20 -1.06 -12.80 12.09
C SER A 20 -0.04 -12.37 11.02
N LEU A 21 0.24 -11.08 10.94
CA LEU A 21 1.15 -10.48 9.96
C LEU A 21 2.20 -9.60 10.66
N ARG A 22 3.46 -9.74 10.27
CA ARG A 22 4.54 -8.85 10.71
C ARG A 22 4.98 -7.97 9.56
N PHE A 23 5.00 -6.67 9.79
CA PHE A 23 5.58 -5.68 8.90
C PHE A 23 6.99 -5.33 9.38
N ASP A 24 7.97 -5.32 8.48
CA ASP A 24 9.32 -4.88 8.81
C ASP A 24 9.43 -3.36 8.65
N ALA A 25 9.60 -2.68 9.79
CA ALA A 25 9.71 -1.22 9.85
C ALA A 25 11.15 -0.71 9.71
N ALA A 26 12.12 -1.60 9.49
CA ALA A 26 13.51 -1.21 9.30
C ALA A 26 13.67 -0.35 8.03
N ASP A 27 14.46 0.71 8.16
CA ASP A 27 14.94 1.56 7.08
C ASP A 27 16.45 1.34 7.01
N ALA A 28 16.87 0.34 6.23
CA ALA A 28 18.28 -0.07 6.20
C ALA A 28 19.11 0.80 5.24
N ASP A 29 18.49 1.41 4.23
CA ASP A 29 19.15 2.27 3.26
C ASP A 29 19.13 3.77 3.64
N GLY A 30 18.36 4.14 4.66
CA GLY A 30 18.32 5.47 5.27
C GLY A 30 17.52 6.48 4.44
N ASP A 31 16.59 6.02 3.61
CA ASP A 31 15.78 6.87 2.74
C ASP A 31 14.53 7.47 3.44
N GLY A 32 14.28 7.05 4.68
CA GLY A 32 13.15 7.49 5.50
C GLY A 32 11.86 6.68 5.29
N LEU A 33 11.93 5.58 4.55
CA LEU A 33 10.85 4.63 4.33
C LEU A 33 11.25 3.24 4.85
N PRO A 34 10.29 2.43 5.33
CA PRO A 34 10.57 1.04 5.63
C PRO A 34 10.91 0.23 4.38
N ASP A 35 11.90 -0.66 4.45
CA ASP A 35 12.32 -1.54 3.35
C ASP A 35 11.16 -2.43 2.85
N ALA A 36 10.22 -2.79 3.73
CA ALA A 36 9.04 -3.58 3.39
C ALA A 36 7.96 -2.78 2.62
N LEU A 37 8.19 -1.49 2.38
CA LEU A 37 7.32 -0.61 1.62
C LEU A 37 8.04 -0.07 0.37
N ALA A 38 7.72 -0.62 -0.79
CA ALA A 38 8.22 -0.09 -2.06
C ALA A 38 7.23 0.91 -2.64
N LEU A 39 7.69 2.12 -2.97
CA LEU A 39 6.86 3.16 -3.60
C LEU A 39 7.07 3.21 -5.11
N HIS A 40 5.99 3.39 -5.85
CA HIS A 40 5.98 3.45 -7.31
C HIS A 40 5.40 4.80 -7.77
N LEU A 41 6.10 5.87 -7.40
CA LEU A 41 5.59 7.23 -7.56
C LEU A 41 6.21 7.94 -8.77
N PRO A 42 5.43 8.77 -9.48
CA PRO A 42 5.97 9.67 -10.49
C PRO A 42 7.00 10.65 -9.91
N ALA A 43 7.93 11.11 -10.75
CA ALA A 43 8.90 12.12 -10.34
C ALA A 43 8.22 13.39 -9.80
N GLY A 44 8.69 13.91 -8.67
CA GLY A 44 8.15 15.11 -8.02
C GLY A 44 7.03 14.85 -7.02
N VAL A 45 6.54 13.61 -6.90
CA VAL A 45 5.67 13.18 -5.80
C VAL A 45 6.54 12.74 -4.63
N GLN A 46 6.24 13.25 -3.44
CA GLN A 46 6.85 12.80 -2.20
C GLN A 46 5.86 11.94 -1.41
N ALA A 47 6.40 11.08 -0.55
CA ALA A 47 5.62 10.28 0.35
C ALA A 47 6.15 10.36 1.77
N TRP A 48 5.23 10.19 2.71
CA TRP A 48 5.49 10.11 4.13
C TRP A 48 4.77 8.92 4.68
N THR A 49 5.43 8.23 5.60
CA THR A 49 4.90 7.02 6.19
C THR A 49 5.05 7.07 7.69
N GLN A 50 4.04 6.56 8.38
CA GLN A 50 4.10 6.36 9.81
C GLN A 50 3.68 4.92 10.10
N VAL A 51 4.57 4.19 10.75
CA VAL A 51 4.35 2.79 11.08
C VAL A 51 4.12 2.66 12.58
N SER A 52 3.11 1.88 12.93
CA SER A 52 2.80 1.49 14.30
C SER A 52 2.29 0.05 14.29
N ASP A 53 2.23 -0.59 15.45
CA ASP A 53 1.82 -1.98 15.54
C ASP A 53 0.38 -2.18 15.02
N GLY A 54 0.25 -2.92 13.91
CA GLY A 54 -1.03 -3.17 13.23
C GLY A 54 -1.52 -2.04 12.31
N GLN A 55 -0.73 -0.98 12.10
CA GLN A 55 -1.14 0.14 11.26
C GLN A 55 0.00 0.81 10.48
N ILE A 56 -0.23 1.04 9.20
CA ILE A 56 0.67 1.79 8.30
C ILE A 56 -0.12 2.96 7.72
N GLN A 57 0.29 4.18 8.05
CA GLN A 57 -0.26 5.40 7.46
C GLN A 57 0.64 5.84 6.31
N VAL A 58 0.05 6.14 5.17
CA VAL A 58 0.76 6.60 3.98
C VAL A 58 0.09 7.88 3.49
N ALA A 59 0.90 8.92 3.28
CA ALA A 59 0.49 10.14 2.62
C ALA A 59 1.44 10.39 1.45
N LEU A 60 0.90 10.79 0.31
CA LEU A 60 1.66 11.08 -0.89
C LEU A 60 1.11 12.31 -1.59
N ALA A 61 2.01 13.21 -2.01
CA ALA A 61 1.64 14.49 -2.60
C ALA A 61 2.73 15.04 -3.52
N GLY A 62 2.31 15.65 -4.62
CA GLY A 62 3.18 16.49 -5.44
C GLY A 62 3.52 17.81 -4.73
N LEU A 63 4.81 18.14 -4.62
CA LEU A 63 5.26 19.39 -3.97
C LEU A 63 5.83 20.44 -4.93
N SER A 64 5.98 20.12 -6.21
CA SER A 64 6.46 21.04 -7.24
C SER A 64 5.33 21.52 -8.13
N LEU A 65 5.35 22.78 -8.56
CA LEU A 65 4.43 23.30 -9.57
C LEU A 65 5.03 23.20 -10.98
N PRO A 66 4.27 22.76 -12.01
CA PRO A 66 2.89 22.25 -11.93
C PRO A 66 2.81 20.94 -11.13
N LEU A 67 1.71 20.76 -10.38
CA LEU A 67 1.55 19.59 -9.51
C LEU A 67 1.66 18.30 -10.34
N PRO A 68 2.60 17.39 -10.01
CA PRO A 68 2.68 16.10 -10.66
C PRO A 68 1.43 15.29 -10.34
N THR A 69 1.04 14.46 -11.30
CA THR A 69 -0.18 13.68 -11.25
C THR A 69 0.18 12.22 -10.98
N LEU A 70 -0.58 11.57 -10.11
CA LEU A 70 -0.47 10.15 -9.82
C LEU A 70 -1.00 9.39 -11.03
N ALA A 71 -0.16 8.52 -11.59
CA ALA A 71 -0.57 7.65 -12.67
C ALA A 71 -1.42 6.49 -12.13
N ASP A 72 -2.35 6.01 -12.95
CA ASP A 72 -3.06 4.77 -12.68
C ASP A 72 -2.05 3.61 -12.53
N GLY A 73 -2.22 2.82 -11.46
CA GLY A 73 -1.36 1.68 -11.17
C GLY A 73 -1.15 1.47 -9.67
N ALA A 74 -0.20 0.60 -9.34
CA ALA A 74 0.25 0.44 -7.97
C ALA A 74 1.00 1.72 -7.54
N LEU A 75 0.57 2.33 -6.43
CA LEU A 75 1.26 3.47 -5.82
C LEU A 75 2.30 3.03 -4.79
N ALA A 76 2.00 1.93 -4.10
CA ALA A 76 2.84 1.34 -3.07
C ALA A 76 2.64 -0.18 -3.04
N THR A 77 3.72 -0.90 -2.76
CA THR A 77 3.74 -2.34 -2.51
C THR A 77 4.17 -2.55 -1.07
N VAL A 78 3.32 -3.23 -0.28
CA VAL A 78 3.58 -3.54 1.13
C VAL A 78 3.84 -5.03 1.26
N THR A 79 4.96 -5.38 1.87
CA THR A 79 5.34 -6.78 2.13
C THR A 79 5.12 -7.11 3.60
N PHE A 80 4.47 -8.24 3.85
CA PHE A 80 4.27 -8.78 5.20
C PHE A 80 4.88 -10.17 5.31
N ASP A 81 5.51 -10.45 6.45
CA ASP A 81 5.78 -11.82 6.87
C ASP A 81 4.51 -12.41 7.50
N LEU A 82 4.14 -13.63 7.11
CA LEU A 82 3.08 -14.36 7.82
C LEU A 82 3.65 -14.96 9.11
N LEU A 83 2.96 -14.68 10.22
CA LEU A 83 3.22 -15.32 11.52
C LEU A 83 2.30 -16.53 11.75
N ASP A 84 1.07 -16.47 11.23
CA ASP A 84 0.08 -17.54 11.34
C ASP A 84 -0.69 -17.69 10.00
N SER A 85 -2.00 -17.91 10.04
CA SER A 85 -2.89 -17.94 8.90
C SER A 85 -3.06 -16.55 8.29
N GLY A 86 -3.44 -16.51 7.00
CA GLY A 86 -3.65 -15.26 6.29
C GLY A 86 -4.67 -14.34 6.98
N SER A 87 -4.47 -13.02 6.87
CA SER A 87 -5.32 -12.01 7.52
C SER A 87 -5.80 -10.95 6.53
N ILE A 88 -6.91 -10.30 6.89
CA ILE A 88 -7.49 -9.19 6.14
C ILE A 88 -6.66 -7.93 6.39
N VAL A 89 -6.39 -7.18 5.32
CA VAL A 89 -5.78 -5.86 5.38
C VAL A 89 -6.84 -4.83 5.01
N ARG A 90 -7.19 -3.95 5.95
CA ARG A 90 -8.27 -2.97 5.78
C ARG A 90 -7.73 -1.61 5.39
N LEU A 91 -8.37 -0.96 4.42
CA LEU A 91 -8.09 0.43 4.09
C LEU A 91 -9.07 1.36 4.81
N THR A 92 -8.52 2.33 5.54
CA THR A 92 -9.29 3.35 6.27
C THR A 92 -8.71 4.73 6.01
N ASN A 93 -9.45 5.79 6.36
CA ASN A 93 -9.03 7.19 6.19
C ASN A 93 -8.54 7.51 4.77
N VAL A 94 -9.18 6.91 3.76
CA VAL A 94 -8.80 7.11 2.36
C VAL A 94 -9.28 8.48 1.89
N SER A 95 -8.35 9.27 1.36
CA SER A 95 -8.58 10.60 0.82
C SER A 95 -7.71 10.82 -0.42
N ALA A 96 -8.20 11.62 -1.36
CA ALA A 96 -7.44 12.01 -2.54
C ALA A 96 -7.81 13.43 -2.96
N GLY A 97 -6.86 14.14 -3.56
CA GLY A 97 -7.04 15.50 -4.06
C GLY A 97 -6.53 15.66 -5.48
N ASP A 98 -7.20 16.48 -6.29
CA ASP A 98 -6.80 16.77 -7.66
C ASP A 98 -5.75 17.89 -7.76
N THR A 99 -5.26 18.17 -8.97
CA THR A 99 -4.29 19.26 -9.26
C THR A 99 -4.80 20.67 -8.95
N SER A 100 -6.08 20.85 -8.65
CA SER A 100 -6.67 22.11 -8.17
C SER A 100 -6.78 22.17 -6.64
N GLY A 101 -6.34 21.12 -5.93
CA GLY A 101 -6.50 20.97 -4.48
C GLY A 101 -7.94 20.67 -4.06
N ARG A 102 -8.79 20.18 -4.97
CA ARG A 102 -10.17 19.76 -4.64
C ARG A 102 -10.18 18.29 -4.24
N ASP A 103 -10.96 17.97 -3.21
CA ASP A 103 -11.19 16.60 -2.78
C ASP A 103 -11.86 15.79 -3.90
N VAL A 104 -11.43 14.53 -4.03
CA VAL A 104 -11.96 13.56 -4.98
C VAL A 104 -12.57 12.40 -4.20
N ASP A 105 -13.81 12.04 -4.55
CA ASP A 105 -14.48 10.88 -3.97
C ASP A 105 -13.73 9.60 -4.32
N MET A 106 -13.35 8.86 -3.28
CA MET A 106 -12.61 7.60 -3.41
C MET A 106 -13.48 6.42 -2.97
N LYS A 107 -13.26 5.27 -3.62
CA LYS A 107 -13.74 3.98 -3.13
C LYS A 107 -12.54 3.17 -2.66
N ALA A 108 -12.63 2.67 -1.43
CA ALA A 108 -11.64 1.79 -0.85
C ALA A 108 -12.17 0.35 -0.86
N GLU A 109 -11.29 -0.60 -1.19
CA GLU A 109 -11.57 -2.03 -1.12
C GLU A 109 -10.52 -2.68 -0.23
N ASP A 110 -10.99 -3.48 0.74
CA ASP A 110 -10.11 -4.23 1.64
C ASP A 110 -9.40 -5.36 0.89
N GLY A 111 -8.16 -5.64 1.28
CA GLY A 111 -7.36 -6.74 0.77
C GLY A 111 -7.25 -7.91 1.75
N ALA A 112 -6.60 -8.98 1.32
CA ALA A 112 -6.22 -10.08 2.20
C ALA A 112 -4.84 -10.62 1.80
N VAL A 113 -4.06 -11.00 2.80
CA VAL A 113 -2.78 -11.69 2.66
C VAL A 113 -2.98 -13.11 3.14
N GLY A 114 -2.50 -14.12 2.41
CA GLY A 114 -2.66 -15.51 2.83
C GLY A 114 -1.73 -16.50 2.14
N VAL A 115 -1.67 -17.71 2.70
CA VAL A 115 -0.89 -18.82 2.16
C VAL A 115 -1.63 -19.43 0.97
N VAL A 116 -0.99 -19.45 -0.20
CA VAL A 116 -1.44 -20.30 -1.31
C VAL A 116 -0.91 -21.71 -1.02
N ASN A 117 -1.76 -22.63 -0.55
CA ASN A 117 -1.37 -24.02 -0.40
C ASN A 117 -1.19 -24.66 -1.79
N HIS A 118 0.06 -24.81 -2.22
CA HIS A 118 0.40 -25.64 -3.37
C HIS A 118 0.31 -27.11 -2.96
N SER A 119 -0.80 -27.77 -3.27
CA SER A 119 -0.92 -29.22 -3.14
C SER A 119 0.05 -29.89 -4.12
N PHE A 120 1.23 -30.30 -3.65
CA PHE A 120 2.11 -31.18 -4.41
C PHE A 120 1.45 -32.56 -4.51
N PHE A 121 0.81 -32.84 -5.65
CA PHE A 121 0.38 -34.19 -6.00
C PHE A 121 1.61 -35.05 -6.26
N MET A 122 2.01 -35.89 -5.29
CA MET A 122 2.94 -36.97 -5.56
C MET A 122 2.18 -38.12 -6.23
N PRO A 123 2.54 -38.57 -7.45
CA PRO A 123 1.98 -39.77 -8.01
C PRO A 123 2.46 -40.98 -7.18
N LEU A 124 1.50 -41.73 -6.63
CA LEU A 124 1.75 -43.03 -6.00
C LEU A 124 2.19 -44.02 -7.09
N VAL A 125 3.48 -44.36 -7.13
CA VAL A 125 3.97 -45.50 -7.93
C VAL A 125 3.81 -46.75 -7.08
N THR A 126 2.71 -47.46 -7.24
CA THR A 126 2.60 -48.85 -6.77
C THR A 126 3.43 -49.76 -7.69
N LYS A 127 4.37 -50.51 -7.11
CA LYS A 127 5.17 -51.54 -7.78
C LYS A 127 4.32 -52.72 -8.24
#